data_AF-A0AAV5T8D2-F1
#
_entry.id   AF-A0AAV5T8D2-F1
#
_cell.length_a   1.000
_cell.length_b   1.000
_cell.length_c   1.000
_cell.angle_alpha   90.00
_cell.angle_beta   90.00
_cell.angle_gamma   90.00
#
_symmetry.space_group_name_H-M   'P 1'
#
loop_
_entity.id
_entity.type
_entity.pdbx_description
1 polymer ?
#
loop_
_entity_poly.entity_id
_entity_poly.type
_entity_poly.pdbx_seq_one_letter_code
_entity_poly.pdbx_strand_id
1 'polypeptide(L)'
;RSGVFVEQHFAEKWDLSTPIPYTFDASIAPWDKTDITDALAEISRVSCVRFRSLASSPKGYHINFVKIDSPSFCGLSYVGRVSPVNTVYLSFQCGKNKGVAMHEILHALGVIHQHLRVDRDKFIKVDWSNVNPQKYDQFATADQTLYTSYGIKYSYNSIMHYNAYTNAIDLKKPTMIPLVGFHSNLSLLGQRDQLSDTDIHLINKMYCKPASCFDTNIYCGHWALTGVCNIKGNSVWMSQNCAKSCNLC
;
A
#
# COMPACT_ATOMS: atom_id res chain seq x y z
N ARG A 1 -6.92 -12.82 18.67
CA ARG A 1 -6.82 -11.97 19.88
C ARG A 1 -7.83 -10.84 19.69
N SER A 2 -8.90 -10.84 20.48
CA SER A 2 -9.95 -9.82 20.44
C SER A 2 -9.42 -8.55 21.11
N GLY A 3 -9.16 -7.51 20.32
CA GLY A 3 -8.84 -6.18 20.85
C GLY A 3 -10.12 -5.52 21.34
N VAL A 4 -10.12 -5.09 22.60
CA VAL A 4 -11.14 -4.22 23.18
C VAL A 4 -10.72 -2.79 22.87
N PHE A 5 -11.52 -2.10 22.05
CA PHE A 5 -11.46 -0.68 21.72
C PHE A 5 -10.25 -0.17 20.92
N VAL A 6 -10.54 0.50 19.79
CA VAL A 6 -9.63 1.42 19.08
C VAL A 6 -10.33 2.79 19.11
N GLU A 7 -10.03 3.62 20.11
CA GLU A 7 -10.67 4.95 20.25
C GLU A 7 -10.19 5.94 19.17
N GLN A 8 -9.01 5.71 18.59
CA GLN A 8 -8.39 6.56 17.57
C GLN A 8 -7.54 5.70 16.61
N HIS A 9 -7.58 5.99 15.31
CA HIS A 9 -6.66 5.37 14.36
C HIS A 9 -5.25 5.91 14.58
N PHE A 10 -4.33 5.02 14.98
CA PHE A 10 -2.93 5.38 15.22
C PHE A 10 -2.14 5.75 13.96
N ALA A 11 -2.70 5.46 12.78
CA ALA A 11 -2.09 5.70 11.50
C ALA A 11 -2.71 6.93 10.83
N GLU A 12 -1.87 7.90 10.50
CA GLU A 12 -2.26 9.12 9.81
C GLU A 12 -1.60 9.22 8.43
N LYS A 13 -2.10 10.13 7.59
CA LYS A 13 -1.35 10.53 6.40
C LYS A 13 -0.14 11.38 6.79
N TRP A 14 0.87 11.35 5.94
CA TRP A 14 1.98 12.30 6.03
C TRP A 14 1.52 13.69 5.60
N ASP A 15 1.87 14.70 6.40
CA ASP A 15 1.79 16.09 5.94
C ASP A 15 2.97 16.35 5.00
N LEU A 16 2.67 16.76 3.77
CA LEU A 16 3.65 17.05 2.73
C LEU A 16 3.98 18.54 2.62
N SER A 17 3.60 19.36 3.61
CA SER A 17 4.10 20.73 3.77
C SER A 17 5.63 20.79 3.83
N THR A 18 6.25 19.71 4.30
CA THR A 18 7.70 19.50 4.27
C THR A 18 8.03 18.09 3.78
N PRO A 19 9.24 17.86 3.22
CA PRO A 19 9.67 16.51 2.85
C PRO A 19 9.67 15.56 4.05
N ILE A 20 9.19 14.33 3.85
CA ILE A 20 9.15 13.27 4.87
C ILE A 20 10.59 12.99 5.35
N PRO A 21 10.90 13.22 6.63
CA PRO A 21 12.23 12.94 7.16
C PRO A 21 12.45 11.43 7.27
N TYR A 22 13.66 10.99 6.94
CA TYR A 22 14.06 9.59 7.16
C TYR A 22 15.50 9.47 7.66
N THR A 23 15.77 8.37 8.36
CA THR A 23 17.08 7.99 8.89
C THR A 23 17.41 6.55 8.52
N PHE A 24 18.71 6.23 8.58
CA PHE A 24 19.20 4.85 8.48
C PHE A 24 19.74 4.43 9.84
N ASP A 25 19.28 3.28 10.33
CA ASP A 25 19.92 2.61 11.44
C ASP A 25 21.32 2.11 11.06
N ALA A 26 22.18 1.91 12.05
CA ALA A 26 23.55 1.43 11.86
C ALA A 26 23.60 0.03 11.19
N SER A 27 22.53 -0.75 11.30
CA SER A 27 22.37 -2.05 10.63
C SER A 27 22.29 -1.97 9.10
N ILE A 28 21.99 -0.81 8.51
CA ILE A 28 21.86 -0.66 7.06
C ILE A 28 23.24 -0.46 6.42
N ALA A 29 23.66 -1.43 5.62
CA ALA A 29 24.93 -1.37 4.88
C ALA A 29 24.90 -0.37 3.70
N PRO A 30 26.04 0.11 3.20
CA PRO A 30 26.08 1.11 2.13
C PRO A 30 25.32 0.72 0.85
N TRP A 31 25.41 -0.52 0.40
CA TRP A 31 24.66 -0.99 -0.78
C TRP A 31 23.15 -1.02 -0.54
N ASP A 32 22.72 -1.40 0.67
CA ASP A 32 21.31 -1.37 1.05
C ASP A 32 20.79 0.08 1.11
N LYS A 33 21.63 1.04 1.53
CA LYS A 33 21.29 2.47 1.46
C LYS A 33 20.99 2.88 0.02
N THR A 34 21.81 2.45 -0.94
CA THR A 34 21.59 2.75 -2.37
C THR A 34 20.24 2.23 -2.85
N ASP A 35 19.91 0.95 -2.55
CA ASP A 35 18.61 0.37 -2.92
C ASP A 35 17.43 1.16 -2.33
N ILE A 36 17.54 1.59 -1.08
CA ILE A 36 16.50 2.37 -0.40
C ILE A 36 16.42 3.79 -0.98
N THR A 37 17.55 4.45 -1.22
CA THR A 37 17.56 5.80 -1.80
C THR A 37 17.02 5.82 -3.22
N ASP A 38 17.30 4.79 -4.02
CA ASP A 38 16.76 4.64 -5.37
C ASP A 38 15.24 4.40 -5.34
N ALA A 39 14.74 3.61 -4.37
CA ALA A 39 13.31 3.43 -4.14
C ALA A 39 12.61 4.75 -3.77
N LEU A 40 13.19 5.54 -2.85
CA LEU A 40 12.69 6.86 -2.46
C LEU A 40 12.71 7.85 -3.64
N ALA A 41 13.77 7.80 -4.46
CA ALA A 41 13.90 8.62 -5.65
C ALA A 41 12.85 8.28 -6.70
N GLU A 42 12.57 6.99 -6.92
CA GLU A 42 11.55 6.54 -7.87
C GLU A 42 10.15 7.02 -7.47
N ILE A 43 9.79 6.89 -6.18
CA ILE A 43 8.51 7.42 -5.66
C ILE A 43 8.46 8.94 -5.81
N SER A 44 9.56 9.64 -5.53
CA SER A 44 9.64 11.10 -5.68
C SER A 44 9.53 11.55 -7.13
N ARG A 45 10.05 10.77 -8.08
CA ARG A 45 10.03 11.06 -9.52
C ARG A 45 8.63 11.01 -10.09
N VAL A 46 7.81 10.07 -9.63
CA VAL A 46 6.46 9.82 -10.17
C VAL A 46 5.34 10.46 -9.35
N SER A 47 5.67 11.19 -8.28
CA SER A 47 4.69 11.83 -7.40
C SER A 47 5.17 13.19 -6.88
N CYS A 48 4.38 13.81 -6.01
CA CYS A 48 4.72 14.99 -5.22
C CYS A 48 5.38 14.66 -3.87
N VAL A 49 5.42 13.37 -3.47
CA VAL A 49 6.02 12.97 -2.20
C VAL A 49 7.52 13.22 -2.25
N ARG A 50 8.07 13.90 -1.24
CA ARG A 50 9.51 14.19 -1.14
C ARG A 50 10.04 13.65 0.16
N PHE A 51 11.30 13.22 0.14
CA PHE A 51 11.99 12.65 1.29
C PHE A 51 13.25 13.45 1.60
N ARG A 52 13.58 13.58 2.88
CA ARG A 52 14.80 14.25 3.35
C ARG A 52 15.57 13.34 4.30
N SER A 53 16.79 12.99 3.92
CA SER A 53 17.70 12.22 4.78
C SER A 53 18.15 13.07 5.97
N LEU A 54 18.19 12.46 7.15
CA LEU A 54 18.72 13.04 8.37
C LEU A 54 19.85 12.15 8.90
N ALA A 55 20.92 12.78 9.40
CA ALA A 55 22.06 12.07 9.96
C ALA A 55 21.76 11.43 11.33
N SER A 56 20.74 11.94 12.04
CA SER A 56 20.30 11.43 13.34
C SER A 56 18.79 11.56 13.48
N SER A 57 18.20 10.74 14.36
CA SER A 57 16.76 10.73 14.61
C SER A 57 16.29 12.09 15.14
N PRO A 58 15.36 12.78 14.44
CA PRO A 58 14.83 14.05 14.88
C PRO A 58 13.89 13.88 16.08
N LYS A 59 13.61 14.99 16.77
CA LYS A 59 12.41 15.09 17.61
C LYS A 59 11.19 15.22 16.70
N GLY A 60 10.40 14.15 16.57
CA GLY A 60 9.17 14.12 15.77
C GLY A 60 9.10 12.93 14.80
N TYR A 61 8.01 12.88 14.04
CA TYR A 61 7.71 11.80 13.10
C TYR A 61 8.77 11.69 12.01
N HIS A 62 9.31 10.49 11.80
CA HIS A 62 10.22 10.18 10.71
C HIS A 62 10.17 8.69 10.38
N ILE A 63 10.60 8.34 9.17
CA ILE A 63 10.83 6.95 8.78
C ILE A 63 12.22 6.54 9.27
N ASN A 64 12.34 5.38 9.91
CA ASN A 64 13.64 4.82 10.27
C ASN A 64 13.81 3.45 9.60
N PHE A 65 14.78 3.34 8.70
CA PHE A 65 15.07 2.07 8.01
C PHE A 65 16.01 1.22 8.86
N VAL A 66 15.63 -0.03 9.10
CA VAL A 66 16.38 -0.99 9.93
C VAL A 66 16.56 -2.29 9.16
N LYS A 67 17.79 -2.81 9.09
CA LYS A 67 18.05 -4.14 8.54
C LYS A 67 17.78 -5.17 9.62
N ILE A 68 17.01 -6.21 9.30
CA ILE A 68 16.84 -7.36 10.18
C ILE A 68 17.00 -8.67 9.42
N ASP A 69 17.75 -9.59 10.00
CA ASP A 69 17.98 -10.90 9.40
C ASP A 69 16.80 -11.82 9.71
N SER A 70 15.93 -12.06 8.72
CA SER A 70 14.70 -12.83 8.90
C SER A 70 14.31 -13.55 7.60
N PRO A 71 14.32 -14.89 7.59
CA PRO A 71 13.82 -15.66 6.43
C PRO A 71 12.29 -15.66 6.34
N SER A 72 11.59 -15.10 7.33
CA SER A 72 10.13 -15.18 7.41
C SER A 72 9.40 -14.06 6.69
N PHE A 73 10.07 -12.96 6.34
CA PHE A 73 9.52 -11.86 5.55
C PHE A 73 10.63 -11.06 4.86
N CYS A 74 10.29 -10.38 3.77
CA CYS A 74 11.22 -9.55 3.01
C CYS A 74 11.37 -8.15 3.60
N GLY A 75 10.27 -7.61 4.09
CA GLY A 75 10.16 -6.34 4.78
C GLY A 75 8.91 -6.29 5.64
N LEU A 76 8.84 -5.29 6.51
CA LEU A 76 7.69 -5.01 7.37
C LEU A 76 7.64 -3.53 7.69
N SER A 77 6.46 -2.94 7.55
CA SER A 77 6.22 -1.52 7.81
C SER A 77 4.82 -1.30 8.36
N TYR A 78 4.66 -0.24 9.15
CA TYR A 78 3.34 0.23 9.54
C TYR A 78 2.63 0.83 8.32
N VAL A 79 1.30 0.71 8.28
CA VAL A 79 0.49 1.34 7.25
C VAL A 79 0.19 2.77 7.65
N GLY A 80 0.82 3.75 7.00
CA GLY A 80 0.67 5.19 7.30
C GLY A 80 1.68 5.70 8.33
N ARG A 81 1.61 7.00 8.64
CA ARG A 81 2.47 7.66 9.63
C ARG A 81 2.06 7.26 11.05
N VAL A 82 3.01 6.79 11.86
CA VAL A 82 2.81 6.41 13.26
C VAL A 82 3.76 7.20 14.17
N SER A 83 3.36 7.37 15.43
CA SER A 83 4.16 8.07 16.45
C SER A 83 5.01 7.11 17.28
N PRO A 84 6.22 7.49 17.69
CA PRO A 84 7.03 8.63 17.23
C PRO A 84 7.87 8.31 15.99
N VAL A 85 8.08 7.03 15.68
CA VAL A 85 8.97 6.56 14.60
C VAL A 85 8.25 5.53 13.74
N ASN A 86 8.26 5.75 12.43
CA ASN A 86 7.85 4.78 11.42
C ASN A 86 9.02 3.85 11.11
N THR A 87 9.21 2.81 11.91
CA THR A 87 10.26 1.82 11.62
C THR A 87 9.86 0.99 10.40
N VAL A 88 10.74 0.99 9.39
CA VAL A 88 10.64 0.13 8.20
C VAL A 88 11.73 -0.92 8.31
N TYR A 89 11.32 -2.15 8.52
CA TYR A 89 12.21 -3.29 8.63
C TYR A 89 12.45 -3.91 7.27
N LEU A 90 13.72 -4.19 6.95
CA LEU A 90 14.14 -4.71 5.67
C LEU A 90 15.06 -5.90 5.88
N SER A 91 14.63 -7.08 5.42
CA SER A 91 15.49 -8.26 5.44
C SER A 91 16.28 -8.42 4.15
N PHE A 92 15.64 -8.13 3.00
CA PHE A 92 16.22 -8.30 1.67
C PHE A 92 16.65 -9.74 1.31
N GLN A 93 16.32 -10.75 2.14
CA GLN A 93 16.56 -12.16 1.80
C GLN A 93 15.70 -12.68 0.64
N CYS A 94 14.66 -11.95 0.24
CA CYS A 94 13.81 -12.32 -0.89
C CYS A 94 14.34 -11.87 -2.27
N GLY A 95 15.44 -11.13 -2.30
CA GLY A 95 15.94 -10.46 -3.51
C GLY A 95 15.09 -9.24 -3.89
N LYS A 96 15.48 -8.60 -5.01
CA LYS A 96 14.82 -7.39 -5.55
C LYS A 96 14.70 -6.26 -4.51
N ASN A 97 15.80 -6.00 -3.79
CA ASN A 97 15.87 -5.11 -2.63
C ASN A 97 15.21 -3.75 -2.87
N LYS A 98 15.52 -3.06 -3.98
CA LYS A 98 14.86 -1.80 -4.35
C LYS A 98 13.33 -1.92 -4.40
N GLY A 99 12.79 -2.99 -4.99
CA GLY A 99 11.35 -3.23 -5.05
C GLY A 99 10.73 -3.58 -3.70
N VAL A 100 11.44 -4.33 -2.87
CA VAL A 100 11.04 -4.56 -1.47
C VAL A 100 11.00 -3.23 -0.71
N ALA A 101 12.02 -2.38 -0.85
CA ALA A 101 12.04 -1.06 -0.23
C ALA A 101 10.87 -0.19 -0.72
N MET A 102 10.58 -0.16 -2.03
CA MET A 102 9.39 0.53 -2.56
C MET A 102 8.10 0.02 -1.92
N HIS A 103 7.91 -1.30 -1.82
CA HIS A 103 6.74 -1.90 -1.17
C HIS A 103 6.56 -1.43 0.27
N GLU A 104 7.62 -1.48 1.08
CA GLU A 104 7.55 -1.08 2.49
C GLU A 104 7.39 0.44 2.68
N ILE A 105 7.93 1.24 1.75
CA ILE A 105 7.69 2.69 1.74
C ILE A 105 6.22 2.97 1.39
N LEU A 106 5.60 2.23 0.47
CA LEU A 106 4.18 2.36 0.16
C LEU A 106 3.29 2.03 1.37
N HIS A 107 3.63 1.01 2.15
CA HIS A 107 3.00 0.79 3.47
C HIS A 107 3.16 2.02 4.36
N ALA A 108 4.38 2.53 4.53
CA ALA A 108 4.63 3.72 5.36
C ALA A 108 3.82 4.95 4.88
N LEU A 109 3.52 5.04 3.58
CA LEU A 109 2.67 6.07 2.99
C LEU A 109 1.16 5.83 3.15
N GLY A 110 0.74 4.68 3.67
CA GLY A 110 -0.66 4.35 3.99
C GLY A 110 -1.33 3.39 2.99
N VAL A 111 -0.57 2.70 2.15
CA VAL A 111 -1.12 1.76 1.17
C VAL A 111 -1.10 0.34 1.75
N ILE A 112 -2.26 -0.31 1.84
CA ILE A 112 -2.37 -1.71 2.25
C ILE A 112 -2.11 -2.67 1.08
N HIS A 113 -1.97 -3.96 1.39
CA HIS A 113 -1.89 -4.97 0.35
C HIS A 113 -3.11 -5.00 -0.56
N GLN A 114 -2.86 -5.15 -1.86
CA GLN A 114 -3.87 -5.09 -2.90
C GLN A 114 -4.94 -6.19 -2.76
N HIS A 115 -4.56 -7.37 -2.29
CA HIS A 115 -5.48 -8.51 -2.07
C HIS A 115 -6.34 -8.34 -0.81
N LEU A 116 -6.18 -7.27 -0.04
CA LEU A 116 -7.03 -6.99 1.12
C LEU A 116 -8.18 -6.04 0.77
N ARG A 117 -8.25 -5.54 -0.47
CA ARG A 117 -9.35 -4.65 -0.88
C ARG A 117 -10.70 -5.34 -0.74
N VAL A 118 -11.71 -4.54 -0.38
CA VAL A 118 -13.11 -4.99 -0.23
C VAL A 118 -13.73 -5.47 -1.55
N ASP A 119 -13.20 -5.04 -2.70
CA ASP A 119 -13.66 -5.45 -4.02
C ASP A 119 -12.84 -6.60 -4.62
N ARG A 120 -11.86 -7.16 -3.90
CA ARG A 120 -10.92 -8.16 -4.45
C ARG A 120 -11.63 -9.40 -5.01
N ASP A 121 -12.77 -9.80 -4.45
CA ASP A 121 -13.42 -11.07 -4.78
C ASP A 121 -14.07 -11.02 -6.18
N LYS A 122 -14.08 -9.84 -6.82
CA LYS A 122 -14.39 -9.65 -8.24
C LYS A 122 -13.20 -9.96 -9.16
N PHE A 123 -11.99 -10.06 -8.63
CA PHE A 123 -10.73 -10.18 -9.36
C PHE A 123 -9.97 -11.45 -9.01
N ILE A 124 -9.96 -11.87 -7.75
CA ILE A 124 -9.31 -13.10 -7.30
C ILE A 124 -10.28 -13.97 -6.52
N LYS A 125 -10.08 -15.28 -6.59
CA LYS A 125 -10.62 -16.24 -5.65
C LYS A 125 -9.52 -16.64 -4.66
N VAL A 126 -9.79 -16.54 -3.37
CA VAL A 126 -8.95 -17.14 -2.34
C VAL A 126 -9.34 -18.61 -2.18
N ASP A 127 -8.42 -19.53 -2.42
CA ASP A 127 -8.61 -20.96 -2.18
C ASP A 127 -8.30 -21.30 -0.73
N TRP A 128 -9.30 -21.13 0.14
CA TRP A 128 -9.19 -21.40 1.56
C TRP A 128 -8.78 -22.84 1.92
N SER A 129 -9.01 -23.80 1.02
CA SER A 129 -8.59 -25.20 1.21
C SER A 129 -7.07 -25.37 1.14
N ASN A 130 -6.39 -24.42 0.48
CA ASN A 130 -4.93 -24.42 0.31
C ASN A 130 -4.23 -23.34 1.13
N VAL A 131 -4.95 -22.45 1.81
CA VAL A 131 -4.34 -21.46 2.73
C VAL A 131 -4.05 -22.13 4.08
N ASN A 132 -2.86 -21.94 4.63
CA ASN A 132 -2.54 -22.36 6.00
C ASN A 132 -3.54 -21.73 7.00
N PRO A 133 -4.31 -22.52 7.77
CA PRO A 133 -5.33 -22.00 8.70
C PRO A 133 -4.79 -21.02 9.74
N GLN A 134 -3.51 -21.12 10.11
CA GLN A 134 -2.86 -20.18 11.03
C GLN A 134 -2.61 -18.78 10.42
N LYS A 135 -2.91 -18.59 9.14
CA LYS A 135 -2.64 -17.37 8.37
C LYS A 135 -3.90 -16.77 7.73
N TYR A 136 -5.10 -17.24 8.09
CA TYR A 136 -6.36 -16.74 7.51
C TYR A 136 -6.58 -15.25 7.74
N ASP A 137 -6.11 -14.71 8.85
CA ASP A 137 -6.14 -13.29 9.17
C ASP A 137 -5.40 -12.42 8.13
N GLN A 138 -4.35 -12.95 7.51
CA GLN A 138 -3.60 -12.27 6.44
C GLN A 138 -4.35 -12.17 5.11
N PHE A 139 -5.54 -12.77 5.03
CA PHE A 139 -6.45 -12.70 3.88
C PHE A 139 -7.80 -12.05 4.25
N ALA A 140 -7.95 -11.49 5.45
CA ALA A 140 -9.15 -10.75 5.81
C ALA A 140 -9.26 -9.46 4.97
N THR A 141 -10.43 -9.16 4.40
CA THR A 141 -10.61 -7.87 3.71
C THR A 141 -10.46 -6.73 4.70
N ALA A 142 -9.85 -5.64 4.25
CA ALA A 142 -9.69 -4.42 5.01
C ALA A 142 -11.05 -3.75 5.30
N ASP A 143 -11.12 -3.02 6.41
CA ASP A 143 -12.32 -2.28 6.80
C ASP A 143 -12.54 -1.08 5.87
N GLN A 144 -13.69 -1.05 5.19
CA GLN A 144 -14.05 0.02 4.27
C GLN A 144 -14.24 1.38 4.94
N THR A 145 -14.45 1.40 6.26
CA THR A 145 -14.53 2.65 7.03
C THR A 145 -13.16 3.30 7.24
N LEU A 146 -12.08 2.54 7.04
CA LEU A 146 -10.69 2.97 7.28
C LEU A 146 -9.90 3.13 5.98
N TYR A 147 -10.21 2.29 5.00
CA TYR A 147 -9.46 2.21 3.75
C TYR A 147 -10.36 2.53 2.56
N THR A 148 -9.86 3.42 1.70
CA THR A 148 -10.52 3.79 0.45
C THR A 148 -9.58 3.63 -0.73
N SER A 149 -10.13 3.17 -1.85
CA SER A 149 -9.42 3.04 -3.12
C SER A 149 -9.28 4.36 -3.88
N TYR A 150 -9.97 5.43 -3.44
CA TYR A 150 -10.11 6.68 -4.19
C TYR A 150 -10.62 6.49 -5.64
N GLY A 151 -11.41 5.45 -5.90
CA GLY A 151 -11.89 5.13 -7.24
C GLY A 151 -10.85 4.45 -8.13
N ILE A 152 -9.67 4.11 -7.59
CA ILE A 152 -8.61 3.43 -8.33
C ILE A 152 -8.95 1.93 -8.47
N LYS A 153 -8.87 1.43 -9.70
CA LYS A 153 -9.20 0.05 -10.08
C LYS A 153 -8.24 -0.96 -9.46
N TYR A 154 -8.66 -2.23 -9.43
CA TYR A 154 -7.80 -3.32 -8.98
C TYR A 154 -6.66 -3.59 -9.98
N SER A 155 -5.46 -3.86 -9.48
CA SER A 155 -4.28 -4.19 -10.29
C SER A 155 -3.60 -5.46 -9.81
N TYR A 156 -3.48 -6.46 -10.68
CA TYR A 156 -2.76 -7.71 -10.40
C TYR A 156 -1.25 -7.50 -10.29
N ASN A 157 -0.70 -6.54 -11.04
CA ASN A 157 0.73 -6.20 -11.07
C ASN A 157 1.12 -5.12 -10.06
N SER A 158 0.23 -4.73 -9.14
CA SER A 158 0.58 -3.79 -8.07
C SER A 158 1.75 -4.36 -7.26
N ILE A 159 2.73 -3.52 -6.96
CA ILE A 159 3.84 -3.91 -6.08
C ILE A 159 3.32 -4.31 -4.69
N MET A 160 2.13 -3.85 -4.32
CA MET A 160 1.44 -4.15 -3.07
C MET A 160 0.64 -5.46 -3.11
N HIS A 161 0.61 -6.17 -4.24
CA HIS A 161 -0.02 -7.48 -4.30
C HIS A 161 0.90 -8.56 -3.71
N TYR A 162 0.31 -9.49 -2.96
CA TYR A 162 0.99 -10.72 -2.52
C TYR A 162 1.23 -11.67 -3.68
N ASN A 163 2.26 -12.51 -3.54
CA ASN A 163 2.49 -13.60 -4.47
C ASN A 163 1.34 -14.61 -4.42
N ALA A 164 0.98 -15.19 -5.56
CA ALA A 164 -0.15 -16.12 -5.69
C ALA A 164 -0.09 -17.35 -4.76
N TYR A 165 1.10 -17.75 -4.31
CA TYR A 165 1.35 -18.93 -3.49
C TYR A 165 1.60 -18.60 -2.01
N THR A 166 1.41 -17.33 -1.62
CA THR A 166 1.65 -16.89 -0.25
C THR A 166 0.80 -17.72 0.74
N ASN A 167 1.45 -18.25 1.78
CA ASN A 167 0.85 -19.10 2.81
C ASN A 167 0.16 -20.39 2.30
N ALA A 168 0.56 -20.91 1.14
CA ALA A 168 0.03 -22.17 0.62
C ALA A 168 0.45 -23.37 1.48
N ILE A 169 -0.46 -24.36 1.64
CA ILE A 169 -0.16 -25.67 2.21
C ILE A 169 0.54 -26.53 1.13
N ASP A 170 -0.04 -26.58 -0.07
CA ASP A 170 0.57 -27.18 -1.26
C ASP A 170 1.16 -26.06 -2.13
N LEU A 171 2.49 -25.91 -2.09
CA LEU A 171 3.24 -24.89 -2.84
C LEU A 171 3.11 -25.04 -4.37
N LYS A 172 2.58 -26.15 -4.87
CA LYS A 172 2.31 -26.33 -6.31
C LYS A 172 0.99 -25.70 -6.74
N LYS A 173 0.16 -25.27 -5.80
CA LYS A 173 -1.16 -24.66 -6.06
C LYS A 173 -1.18 -23.23 -5.51
N PRO A 174 -1.71 -22.25 -6.26
CA PRO A 174 -1.87 -20.89 -5.75
C PRO A 174 -2.97 -20.85 -4.67
N THR A 175 -2.82 -19.95 -3.70
CA THR A 175 -3.87 -19.57 -2.74
C THR A 175 -4.74 -18.44 -3.27
N MET A 176 -4.22 -17.61 -4.18
CA MET A 176 -4.97 -16.54 -4.83
C MET A 176 -5.02 -16.80 -6.35
N ILE A 177 -6.23 -17.00 -6.86
CA ILE A 177 -6.50 -17.41 -8.24
C ILE A 177 -7.16 -16.24 -8.98
N PRO A 178 -6.50 -15.63 -9.99
CA PRO A 178 -7.13 -14.61 -10.82
C PRO A 178 -8.37 -15.16 -11.54
N LEU A 179 -9.48 -14.43 -11.46
CA LEU A 179 -10.76 -14.79 -12.10
C LEU A 179 -10.81 -14.42 -13.58
N VAL A 180 -9.96 -13.49 -14.00
CA VAL A 180 -9.83 -13.04 -15.39
C VAL A 180 -8.38 -13.25 -15.82
N GLY A 181 -8.16 -13.74 -17.05
CA GLY A 181 -6.82 -13.88 -17.63
C GLY A 181 -5.89 -14.71 -16.74
N PHE A 182 -6.34 -15.87 -16.27
CA PHE A 182 -5.65 -16.68 -15.25
C PHE A 182 -4.13 -16.76 -15.48
N HIS A 183 -3.68 -17.28 -16.61
CA HIS A 183 -2.25 -17.47 -16.88
C HIS A 183 -1.45 -16.16 -16.92
N SER A 184 -2.00 -15.12 -17.55
CA SER A 184 -1.31 -13.83 -17.68
C SER A 184 -1.28 -13.05 -16.37
N ASN A 185 -2.33 -13.13 -15.55
CA ASN A 185 -2.41 -12.39 -14.30
C ASN A 185 -1.76 -13.12 -13.12
N LEU A 186 -1.69 -14.45 -13.16
CA LEU A 186 -1.06 -15.24 -12.09
C LEU A 186 0.43 -14.89 -11.95
N SER A 187 1.13 -14.69 -13.08
CA SER A 187 2.55 -14.33 -13.09
C SER A 187 2.83 -12.89 -12.63
N LEU A 188 1.82 -12.02 -12.63
CA LEU A 188 1.95 -10.63 -12.17
C LEU A 188 1.85 -10.52 -10.63
N LEU A 189 1.20 -11.49 -9.98
CA LEU A 189 0.99 -11.47 -8.55
C LEU A 189 2.30 -11.61 -7.78
N GLY A 190 2.62 -10.60 -6.95
CA GLY A 190 3.81 -10.62 -6.11
C GLY A 190 5.07 -10.09 -6.79
N GLN A 191 4.97 -9.47 -7.97
CA GLN A 191 6.11 -8.80 -8.59
C GLN A 191 6.72 -7.76 -7.64
N ARG A 192 8.05 -7.61 -7.69
CA ARG A 192 8.84 -6.64 -6.90
C ARG A 192 9.85 -5.93 -7.80
N ASP A 193 9.51 -5.69 -9.06
CA ASP A 193 10.40 -5.04 -10.02
C ASP A 193 10.19 -3.52 -10.02
N GLN A 194 8.94 -3.07 -10.04
CA GLN A 194 8.60 -1.65 -10.18
C GLN A 194 7.20 -1.31 -9.63
N LEU A 195 6.94 -0.02 -9.45
CA LEU A 195 5.59 0.49 -9.24
C LEU A 195 4.74 0.24 -10.50
N SER A 196 3.52 -0.24 -10.33
CA SER A 196 2.55 -0.27 -11.42
C SER A 196 1.96 1.13 -11.65
N ASP A 197 1.39 1.37 -12.82
CA ASP A 197 0.64 2.61 -13.10
C ASP A 197 -0.47 2.85 -12.07
N THR A 198 -1.05 1.77 -11.54
CA THR A 198 -2.10 1.84 -10.51
C THR A 198 -1.53 2.29 -9.16
N ASP A 199 -0.34 1.84 -8.78
CA ASP A 199 0.36 2.29 -7.58
C ASP A 199 0.69 3.79 -7.67
N ILE A 200 1.20 4.21 -8.83
CA ILE A 200 1.53 5.62 -9.12
C ILE A 200 0.26 6.49 -9.05
N HIS A 201 -0.82 6.07 -9.70
CA HIS A 201 -2.09 6.79 -9.66
C HIS A 201 -2.64 6.87 -8.23
N LEU A 202 -2.56 5.79 -7.46
CA LEU A 202 -3.04 5.78 -6.08
C LEU A 202 -2.28 6.77 -5.20
N ILE A 203 -0.94 6.76 -5.24
CA ILE A 203 -0.11 7.70 -4.44
C ILE A 203 -0.41 9.15 -4.84
N ASN A 204 -0.45 9.44 -6.15
CA ASN A 204 -0.77 10.79 -6.63
C ASN A 204 -2.17 11.21 -6.22
N LYS A 205 -3.13 10.29 -6.24
CA LYS A 205 -4.47 10.58 -5.76
C LYS A 205 -4.46 10.82 -4.27
N MET A 206 -3.76 10.03 -3.47
CA MET A 206 -3.68 10.21 -2.02
C MET A 206 -3.12 11.58 -1.62
N TYR A 207 -2.02 12.00 -2.26
CA TYR A 207 -1.13 13.07 -1.76
C TYR A 207 -1.00 14.31 -2.66
N CYS A 208 -1.21 14.17 -3.97
CA CYS A 208 -0.78 15.18 -4.95
C CYS A 208 -1.93 15.96 -5.58
N LYS A 209 -3.10 15.90 -4.94
CA LYS A 209 -4.24 16.72 -5.29
C LYS A 209 -4.24 18.01 -4.47
N PRO A 210 -4.77 19.13 -5.01
CA PRO A 210 -4.89 20.38 -4.26
C PRO A 210 -5.62 20.19 -2.93
N ALA A 211 -5.36 21.05 -1.94
CA ALA A 211 -6.02 20.96 -0.63
C ALA A 211 -7.56 21.05 -0.72
N SER A 212 -8.09 21.73 -1.74
CA SER A 212 -9.54 21.79 -2.04
C SER A 212 -10.11 20.49 -2.62
N CYS A 213 -9.27 19.54 -3.01
CA CYS A 213 -9.67 18.26 -3.60
C CYS A 213 -9.68 17.15 -2.54
N PHE A 214 -10.83 17.00 -1.90
CA PHE A 214 -11.06 15.97 -0.89
C PHE A 214 -12.40 15.28 -1.11
N ASP A 215 -12.55 14.11 -0.49
CA ASP A 215 -13.83 13.43 -0.35
C ASP A 215 -14.32 13.68 1.08
N THR A 216 -15.61 13.99 1.25
CA THR A 216 -16.26 14.15 2.55
C THR A 216 -16.88 12.86 3.05
N ASN A 217 -16.97 11.84 2.20
CA ASN A 217 -17.56 10.55 2.53
C ASN A 217 -16.60 9.40 2.25
N ILE A 218 -16.45 8.49 3.21
CA ILE A 218 -15.54 7.35 3.11
C ILE A 218 -15.88 6.40 1.94
N TYR A 219 -17.16 6.32 1.55
CA TYR A 219 -17.64 5.45 0.49
C TYR A 219 -17.41 5.98 -0.93
N CYS A 220 -16.89 7.22 -1.08
CA CYS A 220 -16.65 7.83 -2.39
C CYS A 220 -15.81 6.97 -3.33
N GLY A 221 -14.78 6.29 -2.81
CA GLY A 221 -13.94 5.42 -3.63
C GLY A 221 -14.70 4.21 -4.17
N HIS A 222 -15.60 3.64 -3.38
CA HIS A 222 -16.45 2.53 -3.81
C HIS A 222 -17.48 2.97 -4.84
N TRP A 223 -18.17 4.08 -4.58
CA TRP A 223 -19.15 4.65 -5.51
C TRP A 223 -18.53 5.04 -6.86
N ALA A 224 -17.29 5.54 -6.85
CA ALA A 224 -16.55 5.79 -8.07
C ALA A 224 -16.31 4.51 -8.88
N LEU A 225 -15.98 3.39 -8.22
CA LEU A 225 -15.77 2.10 -8.88
C LEU A 225 -17.07 1.46 -9.40
N THR A 226 -18.21 1.76 -8.78
CA THR A 226 -19.53 1.27 -9.25
C THR A 226 -20.19 2.19 -10.27
N GLY A 227 -19.53 3.27 -10.69
CA GLY A 227 -20.01 4.18 -11.75
C GLY A 227 -20.98 5.26 -11.29
N VAL A 228 -21.18 5.42 -9.97
CA VAL A 228 -22.14 6.39 -9.41
C VAL A 228 -21.80 7.84 -9.77
N CYS A 229 -20.52 8.16 -9.95
CA CYS A 229 -20.07 9.48 -10.42
C CYS A 229 -20.69 9.87 -11.77
N ASN A 230 -21.08 8.90 -12.60
CA ASN A 230 -21.56 9.12 -13.97
C ASN A 230 -23.09 8.99 -14.11
N ILE A 231 -23.82 8.73 -13.02
CA ILE A 231 -25.27 8.60 -13.05
C ILE A 231 -25.90 10.00 -13.16
N LYS A 232 -26.72 10.21 -14.20
CA LYS A 232 -27.50 11.44 -14.36
C LYS A 232 -28.41 11.62 -13.14
N GLY A 233 -28.21 12.72 -12.40
CA GLY A 233 -28.92 13.04 -11.15
C GLY A 233 -28.02 13.03 -9.91
N ASN A 234 -26.94 12.25 -9.91
CA ASN A 234 -26.01 12.19 -8.78
C ASN A 234 -24.78 13.12 -8.95
N SER A 235 -24.56 13.64 -10.15
CA SER A 235 -23.35 14.40 -10.51
C SER A 235 -23.07 15.59 -9.60
N VAL A 236 -24.11 16.33 -9.18
CA VAL A 236 -23.97 17.48 -8.26
C VAL A 236 -23.52 17.02 -6.87
N TRP A 237 -24.15 15.97 -6.34
CA TRP A 237 -23.79 15.45 -5.02
C TRP A 237 -22.38 14.85 -5.03
N MET A 238 -22.05 14.09 -6.07
CA MET A 238 -20.73 13.46 -6.23
C MET A 238 -19.62 14.50 -6.44
N SER A 239 -19.87 15.62 -7.12
CA SER A 239 -18.87 16.69 -7.27
C SER A 239 -18.62 17.43 -5.95
N GLN A 240 -19.63 17.56 -5.09
CA GLN A 240 -19.49 18.22 -3.80
C GLN A 240 -18.86 17.33 -2.73
N ASN A 241 -19.15 16.02 -2.75
CA ASN A 241 -18.77 15.10 -1.67
C ASN A 241 -17.67 14.11 -2.04
N CYS A 242 -17.48 13.84 -3.34
CA CYS A 242 -16.59 12.80 -3.83
C CYS A 242 -15.67 13.32 -4.95
N ALA A 243 -15.32 14.61 -4.91
CA ALA A 243 -14.58 15.28 -5.97
C ALA A 243 -13.28 14.55 -6.30
N LYS A 244 -12.57 14.11 -5.25
CA LYS A 244 -11.30 13.40 -5.38
C LYS A 244 -11.53 12.05 -6.03
N SER A 245 -12.36 11.19 -5.44
CA SER A 245 -12.61 9.84 -5.97
C SER A 245 -13.17 9.85 -7.40
N CYS A 246 -14.06 10.79 -7.72
CA CYS A 246 -14.67 10.91 -9.05
C CYS A 246 -13.79 11.60 -10.11
N ASN A 247 -12.58 12.05 -9.78
CA ASN A 247 -11.73 12.86 -10.68
C ASN A 247 -12.43 14.16 -11.14
N LEU A 248 -13.13 14.82 -10.23
CA LEU A 248 -13.78 16.11 -10.46
C LEU A 248 -12.95 17.28 -9.89
N CYS A 249 -11.71 16.97 -9.51
CA CYS A 249 -10.57 17.88 -9.40
C CYS A 249 -9.51 17.44 -10.43
#